data_AF-A0A2G6NQE2-F1
#
_entry.id   AF-A0A2G6NQE2-F1
#
_cell.length_a   1.000
_cell.length_b   1.000
_cell.length_c   1.000
_cell.angle_alpha   90.00
_cell.angle_beta   90.00
_cell.angle_gamma   90.00
#
_symmetry.space_group_name_H-M   'P 1'
#
loop_
_entity.id
_entity.type
_entity.pdbx_description
1 polymer ?
#
loop_
_entity_poly.entity_id
_entity_poly.type
_entity_poly.pdbx_seq_one_letter_code
_entity_poly.pdbx_strand_id
1 'polypeptide(L)' 'MPKMTRKPTHPGKIIKEDYLSPLSISIKDMAEKLGVSRKTLSKIVNEKGSITPEMA' A
#
# COMPACT_ATOMS: atom_id res chain seq x y z
N MET A 1 20.32 4.64 -23.95
CA MET A 1 19.99 4.00 -22.65
C MET A 1 18.80 3.08 -22.88
N PRO A 2 18.81 1.81 -22.43
CA PRO A 2 17.65 0.94 -22.61
C PRO A 2 16.51 1.50 -21.77
N LYS A 3 15.38 1.81 -22.42
CA LYS A 3 14.18 2.28 -21.74
C LYS A 3 13.63 1.11 -20.93
N MET A 4 13.79 1.12 -19.61
CA MET A 4 13.17 0.13 -18.73
C MET A 4 11.65 0.26 -18.87
N THR A 5 11.03 -0.62 -19.66
CA THR A 5 9.58 -0.68 -19.90
C THR A 5 8.87 -1.51 -18.84
N ARG A 6 9.23 -1.36 -17.56
CA ARG A 6 8.48 -1.98 -16.47
C ARG A 6 7.26 -1.11 -16.18
N LYS A 7 6.07 -1.70 -16.19
CA LYS A 7 4.86 -1.02 -15.75
C LYS A 7 5.04 -0.56 -14.29
N PRO A 8 4.76 0.70 -13.97
CA PRO A 8 4.86 1.17 -12.59
C PRO A 8 3.92 0.34 -11.72
N THR A 9 4.46 -0.19 -10.63
CA THR A 9 3.67 -0.95 -9.65
C THR A 9 3.13 0.04 -8.64
N HIS A 10 1.81 0.06 -8.45
CA HIS A 10 1.21 0.92 -7.44
C HIS A 10 1.71 0.50 -6.06
N PRO A 11 2.11 1.43 -5.18
CA PRO A 11 2.67 1.06 -3.87
C PRO A 11 1.66 0.31 -2.99
N GLY A 12 0.36 0.53 -3.18
CA GLY A 12 -0.66 -0.27 -2.51
C GLY A 12 -0.68 -1.75 -2.90
N LYS A 13 -0.25 -2.09 -4.11
CA LYS A 13 -0.10 -3.48 -4.54
C LYS A 13 1.06 -4.15 -3.79
N ILE A 14 2.17 -3.43 -3.62
CA ILE A 14 3.33 -3.87 -2.81
C ILE A 14 2.88 -4.12 -1.36
N ILE A 15 2.15 -3.18 -0.76
CA ILE A 15 1.63 -3.34 0.61
C ILE A 15 0.76 -4.61 0.74
N LYS A 16 -0.06 -4.89 -0.27
CA LYS A 16 -0.93 -6.07 -0.27
C LYS A 16 -0.14 -7.37 -0.38
N GLU A 17 0.72 -7.47 -1.39
CA GLU A 17 1.42 -8.70 -1.76
C GLU A 17 2.57 -9.01 -0.80
N ASP A 18 3.30 -7.99 -0.33
CA ASP A 18 4.51 -8.19 0.47
C ASP A 18 4.27 -8.10 1.98
N TYR A 19 3.14 -7.54 2.43
CA TYR A 19 2.86 -7.35 3.87
C TYR A 19 1.53 -7.96 4.30
N LEU A 20 0.40 -7.52 3.73
CA LEU A 20 -0.92 -7.99 4.19
C LEU A 20 -1.12 -9.49 3.97
N SER A 21 -0.76 -10.00 2.79
CA SER A 21 -0.86 -11.41 2.43
C SER A 21 0.06 -12.31 3.27
N PRO A 22 1.39 -12.11 3.33
CA PRO A 22 2.28 -13.02 4.05
C PRO A 22 2.11 -12.93 5.56
N LEU A 23 1.77 -11.77 6.11
CA LEU A 23 1.58 -11.61 7.56
C LEU A 23 0.15 -11.97 8.01
N SER A 24 -0.79 -12.22 7.09
CA SER A 24 -2.21 -12.47 7.38
C SER A 24 -2.85 -11.39 8.28
N ILE A 25 -2.39 -10.14 8.14
CA ILE A 25 -2.86 -9.00 8.93
C ILE A 25 -4.05 -8.35 8.22
N SER A 26 -5.06 -7.92 8.96
CA SER A 26 -6.16 -7.19 8.37
C SER A 26 -5.78 -5.75 8.03
N ILE A 27 -6.45 -5.16 7.04
CA ILE A 27 -6.28 -3.73 6.72
C ILE A 27 -6.56 -2.84 7.94
N LYS A 28 -7.45 -3.29 8.86
CA LYS A 28 -7.75 -2.53 10.07
C LYS A 28 -6.55 -2.50 11.00
N ASP A 29 -5.96 -3.66 11.29
CA ASP A 29 -4.85 -3.76 12.25
C ASP A 29 -3.59 -3.06 11.72
N MET A 30 -3.33 -3.15 10.42
CA MET A 30 -2.24 -2.41 9.80
C MET A 30 -2.49 -0.90 9.83
N ALA A 31 -3.72 -0.45 9.60
CA ALA A 31 -4.06 0.97 9.68
C ALA A 31 -3.88 1.53 11.11
N GLU A 32 -4.30 0.76 12.13
CA GLU A 32 -4.10 1.13 13.53
C GLU A 32 -2.61 1.21 13.88
N LYS A 33 -1.79 0.25 13.44
CA LYS A 33 -0.34 0.26 13.67
C LYS A 33 0.37 1.42 12.97
N LEU A 34 -0.12 1.83 11.81
CA LEU A 34 0.40 2.96 11.04
C LEU A 34 -0.19 4.32 11.48
N GLY A 35 -1.14 4.33 12.43
CA GLY A 35 -1.80 5.57 12.87
C GLY A 35 -2.66 6.23 11.81
N VAL A 36 -3.08 5.50 10.76
CA VAL A 36 -3.88 6.04 9.66
C VAL A 36 -5.32 5.51 9.69
N SER A 37 -6.24 6.22 9.05
CA SER A 37 -7.60 5.71 8.93
C SER A 37 -7.64 4.44 8.07
N ARG A 38 -8.47 3.46 8.46
CA ARG A 38 -8.75 2.25 7.66
C ARG A 38 -9.16 2.62 6.21
N LYS A 39 -9.89 3.72 6.02
CA LYS A 39 -10.33 4.19 4.70
C LYS A 39 -9.15 4.65 3.85
N THR A 40 -8.16 5.32 4.44
CA THR A 40 -6.93 5.75 3.77
C THR A 40 -6.14 4.54 3.29
N LEU A 41 -5.84 3.59 4.20
CA LEU A 41 -5.07 2.40 3.84
C LEU A 41 -5.82 1.54 2.81
N SER A 42 -7.14 1.41 2.94
CA SER A 42 -7.97 0.69 1.95
C SER A 42 -7.91 1.33 0.56
N LYS A 43 -7.95 2.66 0.45
CA LYS A 43 -7.80 3.34 -0.86
C LYS A 43 -6.45 3.03 -1.50
N ILE A 44 -5.38 3.05 -0.71
CA ILE A 44 -4.02 2.78 -1.19
C ILE A 44 -3.92 1.33 -1.68
N VAL A 45 -4.29 0.35 -0.84
CA VAL A 45 -4.26 -1.09 -1.15
C VAL A 45 -5.08 -1.46 -2.39
N ASN A 46 -6.16 -0.74 -2.65
CA ASN A 46 -7.00 -0.92 -3.84
C ASN A 46 -6.55 -0.08 -5.05
N GLU A 47 -5.33 0.46 -5.04
CA GLU A 47 -4.74 1.25 -6.15
C GLU A 47 -5.54 2.53 -6.49
N LYS A 48 -6.31 3.05 -5.52
CA LYS A 48 -7.18 4.24 -5.66
C LYS A 48 -6.73 5.42 -4.79
N GLY A 49 -5.53 5.36 -4.22
CA GLY A 49 -5.01 6.38 -3.33
C GLY A 49 -3.49 6.43 -3.35
N SER A 50 -2.96 7.65 -3.32
CA SER A 50 -1.53 7.92 -3.23
C SER A 50 -1.03 7.85 -1.79
N ILE A 51 0.27 7.57 -1.63
CA ILE A 51 0.96 7.70 -0.33
C ILE A 51 1.42 9.15 -0.18
N THR A 52 1.11 9.77 0.96
CA THR A 52 1.60 11.11 1.31
C THR A 52 2.91 11.02 2.07
N PRO A 53 3.74 12.09 2.09
CA PRO A 53 4.98 12.11 2.87
C PRO A 53 4.78 11.86 4.37
N GLU A 54 3.63 12.27 4.92
CA GLU A 54 3.24 12.01 6.31
C GLU A 54 3.09 10.52 6.64
N MET A 55 2.86 9.68 5.62
CA MET A 55 2.73 8.23 5.76
C MET A 55 4.05 7.46 5.57
N ALA A 56 5.13 8.13 5.15
CA ALA A 56 6.40 7.51 4.78
C ALA A 56 7.45 7.57 5.89
#